data_AF-A0A2I2L1G2-F1
#
_entry.id   AF-A0A2I2L1G2-F1
#
_cell.length_a   1.000
_cell.length_b   1.000
_cell.length_c   1.000
_cell.angle_alpha   90.00
_cell.angle_beta   90.00
_cell.angle_gamma   90.00
#
_symmetry.space_group_name_H-M   'P 1'
#
loop_
_entity.id
_entity.type
_entity.pdbx_description
1 polymer ?
#
loop_
_entity_poly.entity_id
_entity_poly.type
_entity_poly.pdbx_seq_one_letter_code
_entity_poly.pdbx_strand_id
1 'polypeptide(L)'
;MSTFPPIGHDLTVGPIPIVEDETTFVPAGVLEIGYATRIVDSKAIARSASVLGAVDDGRTAEQTEAYLRELDENPPGGVALHVREASTHREYLRFDCFDDGPHYHYIVEPDVAQTIVGYDVDANGPVYPWALERLRHHLPALLTRAGRPDLAARLDPDAIAAAVDAVARGVADLERVSPTAA
;
A
#
# COMPACT_ATOMS: atom_id res chain seq x y z
N MET A 1 10.34 -9.86 25.98
CA MET A 1 9.48 -10.06 24.79
C MET A 1 8.17 -9.35 25.06
N SER A 2 7.68 -8.55 24.12
CA SER A 2 6.38 -7.87 24.29
C SER A 2 5.26 -8.92 24.43
N THR A 3 4.36 -8.73 25.38
CA THR A 3 3.19 -9.61 25.62
C THR A 3 2.00 -9.22 24.76
N PHE A 4 2.09 -8.14 24.00
CA PHE A 4 1.07 -7.73 23.04
C PHE A 4 1.36 -8.33 21.67
N PRO A 5 0.32 -8.77 20.94
CA PRO A 5 0.48 -9.26 19.58
C PRO A 5 1.16 -8.20 18.69
N PRO A 6 1.87 -8.63 17.63
CA PRO A 6 2.43 -7.71 16.66
C PRO A 6 1.33 -6.80 16.09
N ILE A 7 1.69 -5.57 15.74
CA ILE A 7 0.74 -4.55 15.25
C ILE A 7 0.09 -4.90 13.90
N GLY A 8 0.46 -6.01 13.28
CA GLY A 8 -0.01 -6.45 11.97
C GLY A 8 0.28 -7.93 11.74
N HIS A 9 -0.11 -8.40 10.55
CA HIS A 9 0.10 -9.77 10.09
C HIS A 9 1.34 -9.82 9.20
N ASP A 10 2.32 -10.62 9.60
CA ASP A 10 3.52 -10.87 8.80
C ASP A 10 3.23 -11.96 7.75
N LEU A 11 3.62 -11.71 6.50
CA LEU A 11 3.51 -12.65 5.40
C LEU A 11 4.90 -12.88 4.80
N THR A 12 5.20 -14.14 4.48
CA THR A 12 6.45 -14.56 3.82
C THR A 12 6.36 -14.44 2.29
N VAL A 13 5.47 -13.59 1.81
CA VAL A 13 5.32 -13.23 0.40
C VAL A 13 5.26 -11.71 0.27
N GLY A 14 5.81 -11.19 -0.82
CA GLY A 14 5.67 -9.78 -1.18
C GLY A 14 4.23 -9.37 -1.51
N PRO A 15 3.95 -8.06 -1.54
CA PRO A 15 2.65 -7.53 -1.94
C PRO A 15 2.35 -7.86 -3.40
N ILE A 16 1.09 -7.75 -3.80
CA ILE A 16 0.73 -7.73 -5.22
C ILE A 16 1.55 -6.62 -5.91
N PRO A 17 2.26 -6.91 -7.02
CA PRO A 17 3.12 -5.93 -7.68
C PRO A 17 2.37 -4.65 -8.08
N ILE A 18 3.12 -3.54 -8.15
CA ILE A 18 2.61 -2.28 -8.70
C ILE A 18 2.30 -2.48 -10.19
N VAL A 19 1.18 -1.93 -10.67
CA VAL A 19 0.91 -1.83 -12.09
C VAL A 19 1.45 -0.48 -12.58
N GLU A 20 2.69 -0.49 -13.08
CA GLU A 20 3.44 0.73 -13.44
C GLU A 20 2.66 1.63 -14.41
N ASP A 21 2.02 1.06 -15.44
CA ASP A 21 1.28 1.82 -16.46
C ASP A 21 0.01 2.50 -15.93
N GLU A 22 -0.50 2.06 -14.78
CA GLU A 22 -1.69 2.61 -14.12
C GLU A 22 -1.33 3.51 -12.94
N THR A 23 -0.04 3.62 -12.60
CA THR A 23 0.44 4.36 -11.43
C THR A 23 1.15 5.63 -11.84
N THR A 24 0.66 6.77 -11.33
CA THR A 24 1.36 8.04 -11.53
C THR A 24 2.33 8.27 -10.38
N PHE A 25 3.61 8.48 -10.70
CA PHE A 25 4.65 8.74 -9.71
C PHE A 25 5.03 10.22 -9.63
N VAL A 26 5.11 10.72 -8.40
CA VAL A 26 5.56 12.07 -8.08
C VAL A 26 6.94 12.01 -7.44
N PRO A 27 7.95 12.71 -7.98
CA PRO A 27 9.27 12.79 -7.34
C PRO A 27 9.21 13.43 -5.95
N ALA A 28 9.90 12.83 -4.99
CA ALA A 28 9.90 13.22 -3.58
C ALA A 28 11.34 13.14 -3.00
N GLY A 29 12.32 13.67 -3.75
CA GLY A 29 13.74 13.62 -3.39
C GLY A 29 14.35 12.24 -3.66
N VAL A 30 14.79 11.54 -2.60
CA VAL A 30 15.33 10.18 -2.72
C VAL A 30 14.25 9.11 -2.93
N LEU A 31 12.98 9.52 -2.87
CA LEU A 31 11.81 8.68 -3.07
C LEU A 31 10.97 9.15 -4.25
N GLU A 32 10.05 8.29 -4.66
CA GLU A 32 8.88 8.62 -5.46
C GLU A 32 7.62 8.20 -4.69
N ILE A 33 6.57 9.01 -4.76
CA ILE A 33 5.25 8.67 -4.23
C ILE A 33 4.33 8.40 -5.42
N GLY A 34 3.93 7.13 -5.58
CA GLY A 34 2.97 6.69 -6.57
C GLY A 34 1.54 6.78 -6.07
N TYR A 35 0.60 7.07 -6.95
CA TYR A 35 -0.83 6.94 -6.68
C TYR A 35 -1.56 6.31 -7.87
N ALA A 36 -2.54 5.46 -7.56
CA ALA A 36 -3.40 4.80 -8.54
C ALA A 36 -4.76 4.45 -7.91
N THR A 37 -5.80 4.33 -8.73
CA THR A 37 -6.99 3.56 -8.33
C THR A 37 -6.65 2.08 -8.46
N ARG A 38 -7.00 1.29 -7.45
CA ARG A 38 -6.68 -0.13 -7.39
C ARG A 38 -7.90 -0.94 -7.00
N ILE A 39 -8.04 -2.09 -7.65
CA ILE A 39 -9.06 -3.10 -7.40
C ILE A 39 -8.34 -4.42 -7.17
N VAL A 40 -8.69 -5.14 -6.10
CA VAL A 40 -8.06 -6.42 -5.76
C VAL A 40 -9.05 -7.56 -6.05
N ASP A 41 -9.10 -7.97 -7.30
CA ASP A 41 -9.84 -9.15 -7.77
C ASP A 41 -8.95 -10.42 -7.75
N SER A 42 -9.51 -11.58 -8.10
CA SER A 42 -8.75 -12.83 -8.15
C SER A 42 -7.59 -12.77 -9.15
N LYS A 43 -7.71 -11.96 -10.21
CA LYS A 43 -6.62 -11.76 -11.20
C LYS A 43 -5.47 -10.95 -10.61
N ALA A 44 -5.76 -9.94 -9.80
CA ALA A 44 -4.75 -9.19 -9.06
C ALA A 44 -3.97 -10.13 -8.12
N ILE A 45 -4.66 -11.04 -7.42
CA ILE A 45 -4.03 -12.06 -6.58
C ILE A 45 -3.24 -13.08 -7.42
N ALA A 46 -3.73 -13.47 -8.59
CA ALA A 46 -3.00 -14.38 -9.48
C ALA A 46 -1.67 -13.77 -9.96
N ARG A 47 -1.62 -12.45 -10.19
CA ARG A 47 -0.37 -11.73 -10.52
C ARG A 47 0.65 -11.81 -9.39
N SER A 48 0.22 -11.85 -8.12
CA SER A 48 1.14 -12.15 -7.01
C SER A 48 1.53 -13.62 -6.98
N ALA A 49 0.60 -14.55 -7.19
CA ALA A 49 0.85 -15.99 -7.10
C ALA A 49 1.79 -16.56 -8.19
N SER A 50 1.81 -15.96 -9.39
CA SER A 50 2.76 -16.32 -10.45
C SER A 50 4.17 -15.75 -10.26
N VAL A 51 4.30 -14.70 -9.44
CA VAL A 51 5.57 -14.02 -9.12
C VAL A 51 6.12 -14.50 -7.77
N LEU A 52 5.25 -14.97 -6.87
CA LEU A 52 5.55 -15.39 -5.50
C LEU A 52 4.69 -16.63 -5.20
N GLY A 53 5.35 -17.76 -4.92
CA GLY A 53 4.68 -19.06 -4.75
C GLY A 53 3.48 -19.01 -3.79
N ALA A 54 2.50 -19.89 -4.04
CA ALA A 54 1.24 -19.98 -3.30
C ALA A 54 1.42 -19.71 -1.80
N VAL A 55 0.77 -18.65 -1.31
CA VAL A 55 0.77 -18.28 0.10
C VAL A 55 0.08 -19.41 0.88
N ASP A 56 0.79 -20.04 1.82
CA ASP A 56 0.13 -20.85 2.86
C ASP A 56 -0.36 -19.89 3.95
N ASP A 57 -1.54 -19.32 3.74
CA ASP A 57 -2.25 -18.47 4.69
C ASP A 57 -3.13 -19.28 5.66
N GLY A 58 -2.96 -20.61 5.67
CA GLY A 58 -3.72 -21.55 6.50
C GLY A 58 -5.14 -21.82 6.00
N ARG A 59 -5.57 -21.27 4.85
CA ARG A 59 -6.86 -21.60 4.24
C ARG A 59 -6.82 -22.99 3.59
N THR A 60 -7.93 -23.72 3.71
CA THR A 60 -8.16 -24.93 2.90
C THR A 60 -8.40 -24.54 1.43
N ALA A 61 -8.30 -25.50 0.51
CA ALA A 61 -8.61 -25.26 -0.90
C ALA A 61 -10.03 -24.71 -1.11
N GLU A 62 -11.02 -25.21 -0.37
CA GLU A 62 -12.40 -24.74 -0.41
C GLU A 62 -12.53 -23.29 0.11
N GLN A 63 -11.82 -22.95 1.19
CA GLN A 63 -11.78 -21.59 1.71
C GLN A 63 -11.09 -20.62 0.75
N THR A 64 -10.03 -21.08 0.06
CA THR A 64 -9.34 -20.30 -0.98
C THR A 64 -10.25 -20.05 -2.17
N GLU A 65 -10.96 -21.05 -2.67
CA GLU A 65 -11.92 -20.87 -3.77
C GLU A 65 -13.07 -19.93 -3.39
N ALA A 66 -13.60 -20.06 -2.18
CA ALA A 66 -14.63 -19.15 -1.67
C ALA A 66 -14.12 -17.72 -1.54
N TYR A 67 -12.90 -17.53 -1.02
CA TYR A 67 -12.26 -16.23 -0.90
C TYR A 67 -12.02 -15.57 -2.26
N LEU A 68 -11.48 -16.31 -3.24
CA LEU A 68 -11.25 -15.78 -4.59
C LEU A 68 -12.55 -15.40 -5.29
N ARG A 69 -13.63 -16.14 -5.06
CA ARG A 69 -14.96 -15.79 -5.57
C ARG A 69 -15.49 -14.50 -4.95
N GLU A 70 -15.38 -14.35 -3.63
CA GLU A 70 -15.79 -13.12 -2.94
C GLU A 70 -15.04 -11.90 -3.48
N LEU A 71 -13.74 -12.03 -3.73
CA LEU A 71 -12.96 -10.96 -4.35
C LEU A 71 -13.43 -10.60 -5.76
N ASP A 72 -13.93 -11.55 -6.54
CA ASP A 72 -14.43 -11.27 -7.89
C ASP A 72 -15.84 -10.65 -7.86
N GLU A 73 -16.67 -11.03 -6.87
CA GLU A 73 -18.03 -10.52 -6.71
C GLU A 73 -18.05 -9.13 -6.07
N ASN A 74 -17.22 -8.90 -5.05
CA ASN A 74 -17.11 -7.66 -4.28
C ASN A 74 -15.63 -7.26 -4.11
N PRO A 75 -14.92 -6.88 -5.18
CA PRO A 75 -13.50 -6.59 -5.07
C PRO A 75 -13.28 -5.34 -4.20
N PRO A 76 -12.46 -5.43 -3.13
CA PRO A 76 -12.07 -4.25 -2.40
C PRO A 76 -11.23 -3.36 -3.32
N GLY A 77 -11.41 -2.06 -3.19
CA GLY A 77 -10.72 -1.10 -4.01
C GLY A 77 -10.80 0.32 -3.48
N GLY A 78 -10.00 1.18 -4.10
CA GLY A 78 -9.85 2.57 -3.72
C GLY A 78 -8.51 3.10 -4.16
N VAL A 79 -8.01 4.13 -3.47
CA VAL A 79 -6.72 4.74 -3.79
C VAL A 79 -5.59 3.93 -3.15
N ALA A 80 -4.61 3.53 -3.94
CA ALA A 80 -3.34 3.00 -3.43
C ALA A 80 -2.26 4.09 -3.48
N LEU A 81 -1.52 4.26 -2.39
CA LEU A 81 -0.35 5.13 -2.31
C LEU A 81 0.91 4.28 -2.16
N HIS A 82 1.83 4.41 -3.10
CA HIS A 82 3.07 3.64 -3.18
C HIS A 82 4.24 4.51 -2.76
N VAL A 83 5.13 4.03 -1.90
CA VAL A 83 6.37 4.72 -1.55
C VAL A 83 7.56 3.86 -1.95
N ARG A 84 8.32 4.34 -2.94
CA ARG A 84 9.49 3.63 -3.48
C ARG A 84 10.74 4.49 -3.51
N GLU A 85 11.90 3.84 -3.49
CA GLU A 85 13.19 4.52 -3.69
C GLU A 85 13.34 4.93 -5.16
N ALA A 86 13.68 6.20 -5.41
CA ALA A 86 13.72 6.76 -6.76
C ALA A 86 14.80 6.12 -7.66
N SER A 87 15.91 5.67 -7.08
CA SER A 87 17.05 5.11 -7.83
C SER A 87 16.88 3.63 -8.18
N THR A 88 16.10 2.88 -7.40
CA THR A 88 15.95 1.42 -7.54
C THR A 88 14.53 1.01 -7.89
N HIS A 89 13.57 1.94 -7.79
CA HIS A 89 12.12 1.73 -7.90
C HIS A 89 11.57 0.65 -6.94
N ARG A 90 12.31 0.33 -5.87
CA ARG A 90 11.88 -0.64 -4.87
C ARG A 90 10.90 -0.01 -3.91
N GLU A 91 9.75 -0.65 -3.72
CA GLU A 91 8.70 -0.22 -2.81
C GLU A 91 9.00 -0.66 -1.37
N TYR A 92 8.71 0.22 -0.41
CA TYR A 92 8.94 -0.02 1.02
C TYR A 92 7.70 0.17 1.88
N LEU A 93 6.79 1.03 1.43
CA LEU A 93 5.52 1.28 2.10
C LEU A 93 4.42 1.35 1.05
N ARG A 94 3.25 0.83 1.41
CA ARG A 94 2.04 1.00 0.62
C ARG A 94 0.87 1.30 1.53
N PHE A 95 0.04 2.26 1.17
CA PHE A 95 -1.24 2.50 1.84
C PHE A 95 -2.36 2.16 0.87
N ASP A 96 -3.10 1.10 1.17
CA ASP A 96 -4.28 0.70 0.42
C ASP A 96 -5.48 1.36 1.09
N CYS A 97 -5.79 2.57 0.62
CA CYS A 97 -6.88 3.42 1.12
C CYS A 97 -8.21 2.99 0.50
N PHE A 98 -8.60 1.75 0.77
CA PHE A 98 -9.80 1.13 0.22
C PHE A 98 -11.06 1.51 1.00
N ASP A 99 -12.20 1.45 0.32
CA ASP A 99 -13.50 1.71 0.94
C ASP A 99 -13.86 0.60 1.95
N ASP A 100 -13.49 -0.63 1.64
CA ASP A 100 -13.57 -1.79 2.52
C ASP A 100 -12.19 -2.39 2.79
N GLY A 101 -11.98 -2.79 4.05
CA GLY A 101 -10.70 -3.34 4.52
C GLY A 101 -9.46 -2.46 4.29
N PRO A 102 -9.46 -1.14 4.61
CA PRO A 102 -8.27 -0.31 4.44
C PRO A 102 -7.12 -0.79 5.33
N HIS A 103 -5.91 -0.71 4.78
CA HIS A 103 -4.72 -1.22 5.45
C HIS A 103 -3.44 -0.60 4.86
N TYR A 104 -2.31 -0.84 5.50
CA TYR A 104 -1.01 -0.42 4.98
C TYR A 104 0.06 -1.50 5.20
N HIS A 105 1.08 -1.44 4.36
CA HIS A 105 2.12 -2.45 4.24
C HIS A 105 3.47 -1.87 4.66
N TYR A 106 4.23 -2.64 5.44
CA TYR A 106 5.69 -2.52 5.51
C TYR A 106 6.30 -3.62 4.65
N ILE A 107 7.13 -3.25 3.67
CA ILE A 107 7.78 -4.20 2.77
C ILE A 107 9.26 -4.27 3.17
N VAL A 108 9.60 -5.30 3.96
CA VAL A 108 10.88 -5.40 4.69
C VAL A 108 11.97 -6.07 3.87
N GLU A 109 11.57 -6.96 2.96
CA GLU A 109 12.42 -7.52 1.91
C GLU A 109 11.69 -7.25 0.59
N PRO A 110 12.21 -6.38 -0.29
CA PRO A 110 11.53 -6.01 -1.52
C PRO A 110 11.06 -7.25 -2.25
N ASP A 111 9.75 -7.35 -2.44
CA ASP A 111 9.05 -8.42 -3.14
C ASP A 111 9.08 -9.80 -2.46
N VAL A 112 9.64 -9.96 -1.25
CA VAL A 112 9.74 -11.27 -0.58
C VAL A 112 8.85 -11.36 0.65
N ALA A 113 8.73 -10.29 1.44
CA ALA A 113 7.97 -10.31 2.69
C ALA A 113 7.33 -8.96 2.98
N GLN A 114 6.20 -9.01 3.68
CA GLN A 114 5.45 -7.83 4.08
C GLN A 114 4.79 -8.01 5.45
N THR A 115 4.58 -6.90 6.15
CA THR A 115 3.68 -6.81 7.30
C THR A 115 2.46 -6.00 6.90
N ILE A 116 1.28 -6.61 6.94
CA ILE A 116 0.01 -5.93 6.71
C ILE A 116 -0.54 -5.42 8.03
N VAL A 117 -0.83 -4.13 8.12
CA VAL A 117 -1.46 -3.51 9.28
C VAL A 117 -2.85 -3.02 8.88
N GLY A 118 -3.88 -3.63 9.49
CA GLY A 118 -5.26 -3.20 9.31
C GLY A 118 -5.49 -1.80 9.88
N TYR A 119 -6.45 -1.07 9.29
CA TYR A 119 -6.79 0.28 9.71
C TYR A 119 -8.24 0.34 10.21
N ASP A 120 -8.40 0.81 11.45
CA ASP A 120 -9.71 1.01 12.07
C ASP A 120 -10.24 2.39 11.70
N VAL A 121 -11.10 2.46 10.68
CA VAL A 121 -11.72 3.70 10.21
C VAL A 121 -12.71 4.29 11.21
N ASP A 122 -13.35 3.45 12.02
CA ASP A 122 -14.35 3.90 12.99
C ASP A 122 -13.67 4.64 14.15
N ALA A 123 -12.50 4.16 14.57
CA ALA A 123 -11.72 4.82 15.61
C ALA A 123 -10.90 6.01 15.10
N ASN A 124 -10.37 5.94 13.87
CA ASN A 124 -9.35 6.88 13.38
C ASN A 124 -9.84 7.84 12.29
N GLY A 125 -11.04 7.63 11.75
CA GLY A 125 -11.60 8.39 10.64
C GLY A 125 -11.14 7.88 9.26
N PRO A 126 -11.32 8.68 8.18
CA PRO A 126 -10.99 8.24 6.82
C PRO A 126 -9.49 7.99 6.62
N VAL A 127 -9.15 6.84 6.02
CA VAL A 127 -7.77 6.37 5.86
C VAL A 127 -6.94 7.24 4.91
N TYR A 128 -7.53 7.78 3.83
CA TYR A 128 -6.76 8.53 2.83
C TYR A 128 -6.17 9.85 3.36
N PRO A 129 -6.96 10.75 3.99
CA PRO A 129 -6.41 11.92 4.68
C PRO A 129 -5.37 11.56 5.75
N TRP A 130 -5.62 10.48 6.50
CA TRP A 130 -4.68 9.97 7.49
C TRP A 130 -3.36 9.53 6.84
N ALA A 131 -3.39 8.82 5.72
CA ALA A 131 -2.21 8.35 5.01
C ALA A 131 -1.36 9.52 4.51
N LEU A 132 -1.98 10.57 3.93
CA LEU A 132 -1.28 11.79 3.52
C LEU A 132 -0.60 12.48 4.71
N GLU A 133 -1.25 12.53 5.88
CA GLU A 133 -0.65 13.06 7.10
C GLU A 133 0.58 12.25 7.55
N ARG A 134 0.50 10.90 7.49
CA ARG A 134 1.62 10.02 7.82
C ARG A 134 2.78 10.16 6.84
N LEU A 135 2.51 10.27 5.55
CA LEU A 135 3.53 10.55 4.54
C LEU A 135 4.21 11.89 4.80
N ARG A 136 3.45 12.93 5.19
CA ARG A 136 4.02 14.26 5.44
C ARG A 136 4.85 14.34 6.72
N HIS A 137 4.43 13.67 7.80
CA HIS A 137 4.98 13.93 9.14
C HIS A 137 5.65 12.72 9.82
N HIS A 138 5.42 11.50 9.33
CA HIS A 138 5.90 10.28 9.98
C HIS A 138 6.74 9.36 9.08
N LEU A 139 6.94 9.74 7.82
CA LEU A 139 7.67 8.95 6.84
C LEU A 139 9.07 8.48 7.30
N PRO A 140 9.90 9.29 8.01
CA PRO A 140 11.19 8.80 8.52
C PRO A 140 11.06 7.58 9.46
N ALA A 141 10.06 7.62 10.36
CA ALA A 141 9.81 6.53 11.31
C ALA A 141 9.27 5.28 10.60
N LEU A 142 8.37 5.47 9.63
CA LEU A 142 7.81 4.39 8.83
C LEU A 142 8.89 3.67 8.01
N LEU A 143 9.77 4.42 7.35
CA LEU A 143 10.90 3.84 6.61
C LEU A 143 11.89 3.12 7.52
N THR A 144 12.17 3.67 8.70
CA THR A 144 13.01 2.99 9.69
C THR A 144 12.40 1.65 10.07
N ARG A 145 11.07 1.60 10.27
CA ARG A 145 10.35 0.36 10.54
C ARG A 145 10.34 -0.60 9.34
N ALA A 146 10.31 -0.09 8.12
CA ALA A 146 10.48 -0.87 6.89
C ALA A 146 11.93 -1.34 6.66
N GLY A 147 12.85 -1.12 7.61
CA GLY A 147 14.25 -1.54 7.48
C GLY A 147 15.11 -0.60 6.63
N ARG A 148 14.65 0.62 6.34
CA ARG A 148 15.37 1.64 5.55
C ARG A 148 15.69 2.91 6.35
N PRO A 149 16.44 2.83 7.47
CA PRO A 149 16.91 4.03 8.19
C PRO A 149 17.86 4.88 7.32
N ASP A 150 18.53 4.28 6.34
CA ASP A 150 19.40 4.97 5.38
C ASP A 150 18.62 5.91 4.45
N LEU A 151 17.43 5.51 4.00
CA LEU A 151 16.54 6.41 3.25
C LEU A 151 15.93 7.47 4.16
N ALA A 152 15.51 7.09 5.37
CA ALA A 152 14.93 8.01 6.34
C ALA A 152 15.86 9.20 6.63
N ALA A 153 17.17 8.95 6.74
CA ALA A 153 18.18 9.98 7.00
C ALA A 153 18.42 10.94 5.81
N ARG A 154 17.94 10.61 4.61
CA ARG A 154 18.17 11.37 3.37
C ARG A 154 16.91 12.08 2.86
N LEU A 155 15.81 12.01 3.60
CA LEU A 155 14.58 12.68 3.23
C LEU A 155 14.74 14.20 3.28
N ASP A 156 14.19 14.87 2.27
CA ASP A 156 14.01 16.31 2.23
C ASP A 156 12.55 16.61 2.60
N PRO A 157 12.28 17.18 3.80
CA PRO A 157 10.91 17.44 4.25
C PRO A 157 10.10 18.33 3.30
N ASP A 158 10.74 19.30 2.64
CA ASP A 158 10.04 20.21 1.72
C ASP A 158 9.68 19.50 0.43
N ALA A 159 10.57 18.64 -0.08
CA ALA A 159 10.28 17.78 -1.23
C ALA A 159 9.15 16.78 -0.92
N ILE A 160 9.14 16.18 0.27
CA ILE A 160 8.04 15.31 0.72
C ILE A 160 6.72 16.08 0.78
N ALA A 161 6.70 17.26 1.40
CA ALA A 161 5.49 18.06 1.52
C ALA A 161 4.93 18.44 0.14
N ALA A 162 5.79 18.90 -0.78
CA ALA A 162 5.40 19.24 -2.15
C ALA A 162 4.87 18.01 -2.92
N ALA A 163 5.49 16.84 -2.74
CA ALA A 163 5.05 15.60 -3.36
C ALA A 163 3.68 15.16 -2.83
N VAL A 164 3.45 15.20 -1.51
CA VAL A 164 2.16 14.91 -0.88
C VAL A 164 1.06 15.82 -1.42
N ASP A 165 1.34 17.12 -1.58
CA ASP A 165 0.38 18.07 -2.15
C ASP A 165 0.06 17.76 -3.61
N ALA A 166 1.05 17.34 -4.39
CA ALA A 166 0.86 16.97 -5.79
C ALA A 166 0.07 15.66 -5.93
N VAL A 167 0.35 14.66 -5.08
CA VAL A 167 -0.43 13.42 -5.00
C VAL A 167 -1.88 13.73 -4.62
N ALA A 168 -2.13 14.58 -3.63
CA ALA A 168 -3.48 14.95 -3.23
C ALA A 168 -4.27 15.60 -4.37
N ARG A 169 -3.64 16.48 -5.16
CA ARG A 169 -4.26 17.05 -6.36
C ARG A 169 -4.52 15.99 -7.43
N GLY A 170 -3.54 15.13 -7.70
CA GLY A 170 -3.66 14.08 -8.71
C GLY A 170 -4.77 13.08 -8.42
N VAL A 171 -4.91 12.65 -7.17
CA VAL A 171 -6.00 11.78 -6.73
C VAL A 171 -7.36 12.47 -6.88
N ALA A 172 -7.48 13.73 -6.45
CA ALA A 172 -8.72 14.49 -6.61
C ALA A 172 -9.13 14.64 -8.09
N ASP A 173 -8.16 14.68 -9.01
CA ASP A 173 -8.43 14.71 -10.44
C ASP A 173 -8.83 13.32 -10.98
N LEU A 174 -8.24 12.21 -10.49
CA LEU A 174 -8.68 10.85 -10.81
C LEU A 174 -10.15 10.64 -10.43
N GLU A 175 -10.54 11.03 -9.22
CA GLU A 175 -11.91 10.90 -8.72
C GLU A 175 -12.92 11.74 -9.51
N ARG A 176 -12.49 12.88 -10.07
CA ARG A 176 -13.34 13.71 -10.94
C ARG A 176 -13.58 13.11 -12.32
N VAL A 177 -12.59 12.38 -12.85
CA VAL A 177 -12.65 11.76 -14.19
C VAL A 177 -13.32 10.38 -14.14
N SER A 178 -13.31 9.74 -12.97
CA SER A 178 -14.02 8.49 -12.67
C SER A 178 -15.23 8.78 -11.78
N PRO A 179 -16.36 9.28 -12.29
CA PRO A 179 -17.58 9.34 -11.50
C PRO A 179 -18.03 7.90 -11.27
N THR A 180 -17.70 7.33 -10.11
CA THR A 180 -18.33 6.10 -9.67
C THR A 180 -19.84 6.35 -9.65
N ALA A 181 -20.57 5.52 -10.39
CA ALA A 181 -22.01 5.54 -10.45
C ALA A 181 -22.58 5.50 -9.02
N ALA A 182 -23.34 6.54 -8.68
CA ALA A 182 -24.21 6.56 -7.50
C ALA A 182 -25.39 5.58 -7.69
#